data_AF-A0AA36I140-F1
#
_entry.id   AF-A0AA36I140-F1
#
_cell.length_a   1.000
_cell.length_b   1.000
_cell.length_c   1.000
_cell.angle_alpha   90.00
_cell.angle_beta   90.00
_cell.angle_gamma   90.00
#
_symmetry.space_group_name_H-M   'P 1'
#
loop_
_entity.id
_entity.type
_entity.pdbx_description
1 polymer ?
#
loop_
_entity_poly.entity_id
_entity_poly.type
_entity_poly.pdbx_seq_one_letter_code
_entity_poly.pdbx_strand_id
1 'polypeptide(L)'
;MLHVVRVLAVFLVPAGANNEATGRPFDHGTHEQMWDRQLQVATGQDKENEKREVEREEFGHEGQGVAYTLLGISAFAMMTVYLVHWNDDDVRRYAWEVLSIAISTFTSLFGFRNIQTWLSYMLELEADSGATCVLAYLLFLIWFGLLHAVIGFSAGLLCSNIDESELEFEDWVVEDSLLTADKELVDPDRIVFKRWGRAIATDYDGFPIFCRHRNLAMELIEGRLRSWAVFMSHMTAFAASNAGVKLLHLPFFRDNAACSLLAVVLHLLLEFLLFRTVEILSCRGKPDKMVDVFFDACDDVELDVLGLSASYLLSFVFAFAITGSQSNFEFYQRPSTISLTTAFEIFVIGLAFLALSTALVVMWKGRPNEPMWRTKVRELLQSALALVFSWCTLHAIRWTTVDLCKKHVISLLPASLVVLICCALTTSTVAFAVILPLDKIQDCVRHAGGSGRIFKQVIIALGVIVGVSWEPIFDMAVKVAAHEHAWPEQTRLILSMALVFILLPAWRRFVLSKQLGYAALRTERRSKTFLLKDQDVVMAEPR
;
A
#
# COMPACT_ATOMS: atom_id res chain seq x y z
N MET A 1 8.14 -13.27 -13.89
CA MET A 1 8.70 -11.90 -13.93
C MET A 1 9.32 -11.57 -15.28
N LEU A 2 10.45 -12.19 -15.67
CA LEU A 2 11.09 -11.95 -16.98
C LEU A 2 10.16 -12.19 -18.18
N HIS A 3 9.30 -13.21 -18.13
CA HIS A 3 8.29 -13.43 -19.18
C HIS A 3 7.21 -12.35 -19.21
N VAL A 4 6.73 -11.87 -18.06
CA VAL A 4 5.73 -10.80 -17.98
C VAL A 4 6.32 -9.49 -18.53
N VAL A 5 7.56 -9.17 -18.15
CA VAL A 5 8.27 -7.99 -18.65
C VAL A 5 8.58 -8.11 -20.14
N ARG A 6 8.97 -9.29 -20.64
CA ARG A 6 9.16 -9.54 -22.08
C ARG A 6 7.85 -9.43 -22.86
N VAL A 7 6.75 -9.98 -22.34
CA VAL A 7 5.42 -9.88 -22.97
C VAL A 7 4.99 -8.42 -23.05
N LEU A 8 5.12 -7.64 -21.97
CA LEU A 8 4.84 -6.21 -21.98
C LEU A 8 5.76 -5.44 -22.93
N ALA A 9 7.05 -5.77 -22.99
CA ALA A 9 8.00 -5.14 -23.91
C ALA A 9 7.68 -5.45 -25.39
N VAL A 10 7.20 -6.65 -25.71
CA VAL A 10 6.77 -7.01 -27.08
C VAL A 10 5.57 -6.18 -27.53
N PHE A 11 4.68 -5.77 -26.63
CA PHE A 11 3.58 -4.87 -26.95
C PHE A 11 4.00 -3.39 -27.10
N LEU A 12 5.19 -3.01 -26.62
CA LEU A 12 5.64 -1.61 -26.55
C LEU A 12 6.69 -1.24 -27.61
N VAL A 13 7.20 -2.19 -28.40
CA VAL A 13 8.14 -1.91 -29.49
C VAL A 13 7.36 -1.74 -30.81
N PRO A 14 7.34 -0.54 -31.43
CA PRO A 14 6.75 -0.38 -32.74
C PRO A 14 7.53 -1.23 -33.76
N ALA A 15 6.83 -2.14 -34.44
CA ALA A 15 7.38 -2.90 -35.55
C ALA A 15 7.62 -1.99 -36.75
N GLY A 16 8.78 -1.34 -36.83
CA GLY A 16 9.01 -0.35 -37.89
C GLY A 16 10.46 0.12 -38.03
N ALA A 17 11.37 -0.79 -38.36
CA ALA A 17 12.70 -0.41 -38.85
C ALA A 17 13.33 -1.52 -39.72
N ASN A 18 12.66 -1.90 -40.81
CA ASN A 18 13.29 -2.65 -41.91
C ASN A 18 12.99 -1.90 -43.22
N ASN A 19 13.77 -0.88 -43.53
CA ASN A 19 13.79 -0.30 -44.88
C ASN A 19 14.95 -0.93 -45.65
N GLU A 20 14.64 -2.00 -46.39
CA GLU A 20 15.50 -2.53 -47.46
C GLU A 20 15.43 -1.59 -48.66
N ALA A 21 16.56 -0.96 -48.98
CA ALA A 21 16.75 -0.20 -50.20
C ALA A 21 16.78 -1.15 -51.40
N THR A 22 15.68 -1.22 -52.16
CA THR A 22 15.61 -1.96 -53.43
C THR A 22 15.94 -1.03 -54.59
N GLY A 23 17.11 -1.23 -55.21
CA GLY A 23 17.51 -0.55 -56.43
C GLY A 23 16.68 -1.02 -57.62
N ARG A 24 15.99 -0.10 -58.30
CA ARG A 24 15.35 -0.34 -59.61
C ARG A 24 16.12 0.37 -60.72
N PRO A 25 16.25 -0.24 -61.91
CA PRO A 25 16.96 0.34 -63.04
C PRO A 25 16.17 1.48 -63.69
N PHE A 26 16.91 2.45 -64.21
CA PHE A 26 16.45 3.71 -64.80
C PHE A 26 15.81 3.48 -66.18
N ASP A 27 14.58 3.95 -66.37
CA ASP A 27 13.87 3.96 -67.67
C ASP A 27 13.95 5.37 -68.28
N HIS A 28 14.34 5.48 -69.55
CA HIS A 28 14.57 6.74 -70.24
C HIS A 28 13.26 7.33 -70.77
N GLY A 29 12.47 7.90 -69.87
CA GLY A 29 11.37 8.81 -70.20
C GLY A 29 11.88 10.19 -70.65
N THR A 30 11.12 10.87 -71.50
CA THR A 30 11.44 12.19 -72.06
C THR A 30 11.66 13.25 -70.97
N HIS A 31 12.71 14.06 -71.15
CA HIS A 31 13.27 14.98 -70.14
C HIS A 31 12.25 15.98 -69.55
N GLU A 32 11.20 16.32 -70.29
CA GLU A 32 10.18 17.29 -69.87
C GLU A 32 9.17 16.70 -68.88
N GLN A 33 8.80 15.41 -69.03
CA GLN A 33 7.95 14.71 -68.05
C GLN A 33 8.70 14.38 -66.75
N MET A 34 10.03 14.37 -66.80
CA MET A 34 10.89 14.08 -65.65
C MET A 34 10.94 15.26 -64.67
N TRP A 35 10.98 16.51 -65.17
CA TRP A 35 10.97 17.71 -64.33
C TRP A 35 9.63 17.92 -63.62
N ASP A 36 8.49 17.73 -64.31
CA ASP A 36 7.16 17.84 -63.67
C ASP A 36 6.92 16.74 -62.63
N ARG A 37 7.41 15.52 -62.86
CA ARG A 37 7.37 14.45 -61.84
C ARG A 37 8.30 14.74 -60.66
N GLN A 38 9.48 15.29 -60.88
CA GLN A 38 10.39 15.65 -59.77
C GLN A 38 9.83 16.81 -58.94
N LEU A 39 9.16 17.79 -59.55
CA LEU A 39 8.52 18.89 -58.84
C LEU A 39 7.28 18.43 -58.05
N GLN A 40 6.47 17.51 -58.61
CA GLN A 40 5.34 16.90 -57.88
C GLN A 40 5.79 15.98 -56.74
N VAL A 41 6.90 15.26 -56.91
CA VAL A 41 7.47 14.42 -55.85
C VAL A 41 8.09 15.27 -54.74
N ALA A 42 8.79 16.36 -55.08
CA ALA A 42 9.34 17.29 -54.09
C ALA A 42 8.24 18.00 -53.28
N THR A 43 7.19 18.51 -53.94
CA THR A 43 6.06 19.17 -53.25
C THR A 43 5.18 18.21 -52.46
N GLY A 44 5.11 16.94 -52.86
CA GLY A 44 4.43 15.89 -52.09
C GLY A 44 5.24 15.43 -50.87
N GLN A 45 6.56 15.27 -51.01
CA GLN A 45 7.46 14.90 -49.91
C GLN A 45 7.58 16.00 -48.86
N ASP A 46 7.60 17.27 -49.25
CA ASP A 46 7.65 18.38 -48.30
C ASP A 46 6.35 18.46 -47.47
N LYS A 47 5.18 18.26 -48.10
CA LYS A 47 3.91 18.20 -47.36
C LYS A 47 3.81 16.98 -46.45
N GLU A 48 4.38 15.85 -46.86
CA GLU A 48 4.40 14.65 -46.02
C GLU A 48 5.39 14.78 -44.86
N ASN A 49 6.55 15.43 -45.07
CA ASN A 49 7.50 15.74 -44.00
C ASN A 49 6.96 16.80 -43.04
N GLU A 50 6.32 17.86 -43.53
CA GLU A 50 5.66 18.88 -42.71
C GLU A 50 4.51 18.26 -41.90
N LYS A 51 3.71 17.39 -42.52
CA LYS A 51 2.69 16.63 -41.79
C LYS A 51 3.30 15.70 -40.74
N ARG A 52 4.41 15.02 -41.04
CA ARG A 52 5.12 14.17 -40.07
C ARG A 52 5.80 14.96 -38.94
N GLU A 53 6.27 16.18 -39.21
CA GLU A 53 6.83 17.07 -38.21
C GLU A 53 5.73 17.63 -37.31
N VAL A 54 4.60 18.06 -37.88
CA VAL A 54 3.40 18.46 -37.11
C VAL A 54 2.86 17.29 -36.30
N GLU A 55 2.77 16.07 -36.86
CA GLU A 55 2.39 14.88 -36.09
C GLU A 55 3.43 14.55 -34.98
N ARG A 56 4.72 14.83 -35.20
CA ARG A 56 5.77 14.67 -34.17
C ARG A 56 5.67 15.71 -33.06
N GLU A 57 5.30 16.94 -33.40
CA GLU A 57 5.07 18.02 -32.46
C GLU A 57 3.74 17.81 -31.70
N GLU A 58 2.71 17.27 -32.35
CA GLU A 58 1.41 16.93 -31.74
C GLU A 58 1.54 15.83 -30.68
N PHE A 59 2.45 14.85 -30.86
CA PHE A 59 2.74 13.81 -29.86
C PHE A 59 4.06 14.06 -29.13
N GLY A 60 4.17 15.24 -28.50
CA GLY A 60 5.27 15.55 -27.58
C GLY A 60 5.45 14.46 -26.51
N HIS A 61 6.67 14.35 -25.97
CA HIS A 61 7.00 13.37 -24.93
C HIS A 61 6.05 13.43 -23.72
N GLU A 62 5.49 14.60 -23.44
CA GLU A 62 4.49 14.82 -22.40
C GLU A 62 3.15 14.15 -22.73
N GLY A 63 2.66 14.30 -23.97
CA GLY A 63 1.42 13.66 -24.44
C GLY A 63 1.49 12.14 -24.38
N GLN A 64 2.65 11.56 -24.71
CA GLN A 64 2.89 10.12 -24.52
C GLN A 64 2.80 9.72 -23.05
N GLY A 65 3.44 10.48 -22.15
CA GLY A 65 3.38 10.26 -20.71
C GLY A 65 1.94 10.26 -20.18
N VAL A 66 1.13 11.24 -20.59
CA VAL A 66 -0.31 11.32 -20.24
C VAL A 66 -1.07 10.11 -20.78
N ALA A 67 -0.88 9.74 -22.04
CA ALA A 67 -1.56 8.58 -22.64
C ALA A 67 -1.24 7.27 -21.91
N TYR A 68 0.04 7.00 -21.59
CA TYR A 68 0.43 5.82 -20.81
C TYR A 68 -0.09 5.87 -19.38
N THR A 69 -0.19 7.05 -18.77
CA THR A 69 -0.79 7.23 -17.43
C THR A 69 -2.25 6.83 -17.44
N LEU A 70 -3.03 7.34 -18.40
CA LEU A 70 -4.44 6.99 -18.55
C LEU A 70 -4.63 5.50 -18.79
N LEU A 71 -3.87 4.91 -19.72
CA LEU A 71 -3.91 3.46 -19.98
C LEU A 71 -3.56 2.64 -18.73
N GLY A 72 -2.54 3.05 -17.99
CA GLY A 72 -2.14 2.38 -16.76
C GLY A 72 -3.20 2.44 -15.67
N ILE A 73 -3.77 3.63 -15.44
CA ILE A 73 -4.86 3.79 -14.46
C ILE A 73 -6.07 2.96 -14.86
N SER A 74 -6.46 2.95 -16.14
CA SER A 74 -7.56 2.11 -16.64
C SER A 74 -7.27 0.61 -16.44
N ALA A 75 -6.06 0.15 -16.76
CA ALA A 75 -5.68 -1.25 -16.55
C ALA A 75 -5.72 -1.65 -15.07
N PHE A 76 -5.18 -0.80 -14.19
CA PHE A 76 -5.21 -1.01 -12.74
C PHE A 76 -6.63 -1.01 -12.17
N ALA A 77 -7.48 -0.09 -12.62
CA ALA A 77 -8.88 -0.02 -12.22
C ALA A 77 -9.65 -1.29 -12.64
N MET A 78 -9.51 -1.72 -13.90
CA MET A 78 -10.16 -2.95 -14.39
C MET A 78 -9.68 -4.19 -13.64
N MET A 79 -8.38 -4.30 -13.38
CA MET A 79 -7.80 -5.39 -12.61
C MET A 79 -8.34 -5.42 -11.16
N THR A 80 -8.46 -4.25 -10.53
CA THR A 80 -9.04 -4.11 -9.19
C THR A 80 -10.51 -4.52 -9.18
N VAL A 81 -11.31 -4.00 -10.11
CA VAL A 81 -12.74 -4.34 -10.25
C VAL A 81 -12.94 -5.84 -10.40
N TYR A 82 -12.12 -6.50 -11.23
CA TYR A 82 -12.20 -7.94 -11.44
C TYR A 82 -11.94 -8.74 -10.15
N LEU A 83 -10.94 -8.34 -9.35
CA LEU A 83 -10.60 -9.04 -8.11
C LEU A 83 -11.60 -8.78 -6.98
N VAL A 84 -12.12 -7.55 -6.85
CA VAL A 84 -13.13 -7.25 -5.82
C VAL A 84 -14.51 -7.83 -6.15
N HIS A 85 -14.71 -8.34 -7.37
CA HIS A 85 -15.90 -9.10 -7.77
C HIS A 85 -15.60 -10.59 -7.99
N TRP A 86 -14.47 -11.09 -7.48
CA TRP A 86 -14.12 -12.50 -7.62
C TRP A 86 -15.15 -13.41 -6.92
N ASN A 87 -15.44 -14.57 -7.53
CA ASN A 87 -16.46 -15.50 -7.06
C ASN A 87 -16.16 -16.05 -5.65
N ASP A 88 -14.89 -16.24 -5.32
CA ASP A 88 -14.45 -16.64 -3.98
C ASP A 88 -14.47 -15.47 -2.97
N ASP A 89 -15.12 -15.68 -1.82
CA ASP A 89 -15.23 -14.70 -0.75
C ASP A 89 -13.88 -14.36 -0.09
N ASP A 90 -12.97 -15.33 0.03
CA ASP A 90 -11.65 -15.11 0.66
C ASP A 90 -10.74 -14.28 -0.25
N VAL A 91 -10.69 -14.59 -1.56
CA VAL A 91 -9.99 -13.75 -2.56
C VAL A 91 -10.55 -12.34 -2.58
N ARG A 92 -11.88 -12.19 -2.53
CA ARG A 92 -12.53 -10.87 -2.52
C ARG A 92 -12.15 -10.07 -1.28
N ARG A 93 -12.17 -10.70 -0.11
CA ARG A 93 -11.74 -10.07 1.15
C ARG A 93 -10.28 -9.63 1.06
N TYR A 94 -9.41 -10.45 0.48
CA TYR A 94 -8.01 -10.11 0.28
C TYR A 94 -7.81 -8.98 -0.70
N ALA A 95 -8.57 -8.92 -1.79
CA ALA A 95 -8.55 -7.79 -2.69
C ALA A 95 -8.94 -6.49 -1.97
N TRP A 96 -10.00 -6.49 -1.16
CA TRP A 96 -10.38 -5.32 -0.35
C TRP A 96 -9.34 -4.93 0.70
N GLU A 97 -8.69 -5.91 1.33
CA GLU A 97 -7.62 -5.69 2.31
C GLU A 97 -6.38 -5.08 1.64
N VAL A 98 -5.89 -5.66 0.53
CA VAL A 98 -4.78 -5.10 -0.26
C VAL A 98 -5.10 -3.70 -0.75
N LEU A 99 -6.31 -3.47 -1.28
CA LEU A 99 -6.73 -2.16 -1.80
C LEU A 99 -6.79 -1.11 -0.68
N SER A 100 -7.37 -1.46 0.47
CA SER A 100 -7.47 -0.57 1.62
C SER A 100 -6.08 -0.15 2.13
N ILE A 101 -5.18 -1.13 2.28
CA ILE A 101 -3.81 -0.87 2.72
C ILE A 101 -3.09 -0.04 1.67
N ALA A 102 -3.15 -0.41 0.38
CA ALA A 102 -2.51 0.34 -0.69
C ALA A 102 -2.93 1.81 -0.73
N ILE A 103 -4.23 2.11 -0.63
CA ILE A 103 -4.72 3.49 -0.64
C ILE A 103 -4.23 4.24 0.60
N SER A 104 -4.38 3.65 1.80
CA SER A 104 -3.93 4.31 3.04
C SER A 104 -2.42 4.54 3.07
N THR A 105 -1.61 3.58 2.65
CA THR A 105 -0.15 3.68 2.53
C THR A 105 0.24 4.75 1.52
N PHE A 106 -0.37 4.74 0.32
CA PHE A 106 -0.15 5.75 -0.71
C PHE A 106 -0.48 7.16 -0.19
N THR A 107 -1.69 7.38 0.33
CA THR A 107 -2.14 8.68 0.82
C THR A 107 -1.25 9.19 1.96
N SER A 108 -0.83 8.30 2.86
CA SER A 108 0.07 8.65 3.97
C SER A 108 1.47 9.02 3.48
N LEU A 109 2.08 8.20 2.62
CA LEU A 109 3.41 8.47 2.06
C LEU A 109 3.44 9.76 1.25
N PHE A 110 2.43 9.94 0.40
CA PHE A 110 2.30 11.09 -0.48
C PHE A 110 2.10 12.39 0.32
N GLY A 111 1.23 12.37 1.34
CA GLY A 111 1.07 13.49 2.27
C GLY A 111 2.36 13.80 3.03
N PHE A 112 2.98 12.78 3.64
CA PHE A 112 4.22 12.90 4.40
C PHE A 112 5.33 13.56 3.56
N ARG A 113 5.59 13.03 2.37
CA ARG A 113 6.70 13.49 1.52
C ARG A 113 6.53 14.93 1.07
N ASN A 114 5.32 15.33 0.69
CA ASN A 114 5.06 16.71 0.28
C ASN A 114 5.21 17.69 1.45
N ILE A 115 4.75 17.31 2.66
CA ILE A 115 4.99 18.11 3.87
C ILE A 115 6.49 18.19 4.17
N GLN A 116 7.23 17.09 4.07
CA GLN A 116 8.67 17.05 4.29
C GLN A 116 9.43 17.93 3.30
N THR A 117 9.12 17.84 2.00
CA THR A 117 9.78 18.67 0.99
C THR A 117 9.49 20.14 1.22
N TRP A 118 8.23 20.50 1.51
CA TRP A 118 7.87 21.88 1.83
C TRP A 118 8.59 22.39 3.09
N LEU A 119 8.65 21.60 4.16
CA LEU A 119 9.40 21.95 5.37
C LEU A 119 10.90 22.13 5.07
N SER A 120 11.47 21.28 4.21
CA SER A 120 12.89 21.37 3.83
C SER A 120 13.16 22.63 3.01
N TYR A 121 12.22 23.03 2.15
CA TYR A 121 12.26 24.28 1.41
C TYR A 121 12.18 25.49 2.36
N MET A 122 11.19 25.51 3.27
CA MET A 122 10.96 26.63 4.19
C MET A 122 12.12 26.88 5.16
N LEU A 123 12.88 25.86 5.51
CA LEU A 123 13.99 26.00 6.44
C LEU A 123 15.31 26.39 5.77
N GLU A 124 15.40 26.38 4.42
CA GLU A 124 16.62 26.67 3.64
C GLU A 124 17.89 26.02 4.19
N LEU A 125 17.75 24.87 4.84
CA LEU A 125 18.82 24.28 5.62
C LEU A 125 19.84 23.64 4.66
N GLU A 126 20.93 24.35 4.35
CA GLU A 126 22.24 23.77 4.00
C GLU A 126 22.84 23.06 5.23
N ALA A 127 22.04 22.21 5.86
CA ALA A 127 22.38 21.59 7.12
C ALA A 127 23.39 20.47 6.91
N ASP A 128 24.35 20.42 7.83
CA ASP A 128 25.16 19.22 8.04
C ASP A 128 24.25 17.98 8.20
N SER A 129 24.76 16.85 7.75
CA SER A 129 24.15 15.53 7.86
C SER A 129 23.59 15.25 9.27
N GLY A 130 24.29 15.67 10.33
CA GLY A 130 23.82 15.58 11.71
C GLY A 130 22.55 16.38 11.98
N ALA A 131 22.50 17.65 11.56
CA ALA A 131 21.35 18.52 11.77
C ALA A 131 20.11 18.05 10.98
N THR A 132 20.30 17.57 9.74
CA THR A 132 19.18 16.98 8.97
C THR A 132 18.63 15.71 9.62
N CYS A 133 19.49 14.90 10.26
CA CYS A 133 19.08 13.72 11.02
C CYS A 133 18.25 14.10 12.26
N VAL A 134 18.72 15.09 13.04
CA VAL A 134 17.99 15.60 14.22
C VAL A 134 16.63 16.14 13.81
N LEU A 135 16.56 16.95 12.75
CA LEU A 135 15.29 17.49 12.25
C LEU A 135 14.32 16.38 11.82
N ALA A 136 14.83 15.33 11.17
CA ALA A 136 14.01 14.18 10.77
C ALA A 136 13.43 13.43 11.99
N TYR A 137 14.21 13.25 13.06
CA TYR A 137 13.71 12.68 14.31
C TYR A 137 12.70 13.59 15.03
N LEU A 138 12.90 14.91 15.02
CA LEU A 138 11.92 15.85 15.56
C LEU A 138 10.58 15.76 14.80
N LEU A 139 10.63 15.69 13.47
CA LEU A 139 9.44 15.51 12.65
C LEU A 139 8.75 14.17 12.94
N PHE A 140 9.51 13.09 13.11
CA PHE A 140 8.98 11.80 13.55
C PHE A 140 8.28 11.90 14.91
N LEU A 141 8.89 12.55 15.92
CA LEU A 141 8.29 12.74 17.24
C LEU A 141 6.99 13.55 17.18
N ILE A 142 6.89 14.54 16.29
CA ILE A 142 5.66 15.28 16.05
C ILE A 142 4.56 14.35 15.53
N TRP A 143 4.85 13.56 14.49
CA TRP A 143 3.86 12.61 13.94
C TRP A 143 3.47 11.52 14.94
N PHE A 144 4.42 11.03 15.71
CA PHE A 144 4.18 10.08 16.79
C PHE A 144 3.24 10.64 17.87
N GLY A 145 3.46 11.89 18.31
CA GLY A 145 2.56 12.56 19.24
C GLY A 145 1.15 12.76 18.64
N LEU A 146 1.08 13.16 17.36
CA LEU A 146 -0.19 13.30 16.64
C LEU A 146 -0.94 11.97 16.50
N LEU A 147 -0.24 10.86 16.24
CA LEU A 147 -0.82 9.52 16.17
C LEU A 147 -1.57 9.17 17.47
N HIS A 148 -0.89 9.24 18.62
CA HIS A 148 -1.52 8.91 19.90
C HIS A 148 -2.63 9.92 20.28
N ALA A 149 -2.46 11.20 19.97
CA ALA A 149 -3.51 12.21 20.19
C ALA A 149 -4.77 11.91 19.36
N VAL A 150 -4.61 11.55 18.07
CA VAL A 150 -5.73 11.22 17.18
C VAL A 150 -6.42 9.93 17.60
N ILE A 151 -5.67 8.91 18.05
CA ILE A 151 -6.24 7.67 18.60
C ILE A 151 -7.01 7.99 19.88
N GLY A 152 -6.44 8.75 20.82
CA GLY A 152 -7.11 9.15 22.05
C GLY A 152 -8.37 9.99 21.82
N PHE A 153 -8.36 10.87 20.82
CA PHE A 153 -9.54 11.62 20.39
C PHE A 153 -10.59 10.70 19.75
N SER A 154 -10.18 9.80 18.85
CA SER A 154 -11.07 8.91 18.11
C SER A 154 -11.70 7.84 19.00
N ALA A 155 -10.97 7.39 20.03
CA ALA A 155 -11.46 6.50 21.08
C ALA A 155 -12.32 7.24 22.12
N GLY A 156 -12.53 8.56 22.01
CA GLY A 156 -13.37 9.31 22.93
C GLY A 156 -12.72 9.69 24.28
N LEU A 157 -11.49 9.26 24.54
CA LEU A 157 -10.79 9.51 25.81
C LEU A 157 -10.54 11.00 26.07
N LEU A 158 -10.27 11.78 25.02
CA LEU A 158 -9.91 13.21 25.13
C LEU A 158 -11.10 14.17 25.05
N CYS A 159 -12.18 13.83 24.34
CA CYS A 159 -13.20 14.82 23.96
C CYS A 159 -14.65 14.37 24.08
N SER A 160 -14.96 13.17 24.57
CA SER A 160 -16.34 12.71 24.62
C SER A 160 -16.80 12.39 26.04
N ASN A 161 -17.87 13.05 26.48
CA ASN A 161 -18.70 12.64 27.61
C ASN A 161 -19.66 11.55 27.14
N ILE A 162 -19.14 10.43 26.65
CA ILE A 162 -19.99 9.28 26.31
C ILE A 162 -20.33 8.60 27.63
N ASP A 163 -21.62 8.55 27.94
CA ASP A 163 -22.10 7.85 29.12
C ASP A 163 -21.81 6.36 28.96
N GLU A 164 -21.30 5.73 30.03
CA GLU A 164 -20.95 4.30 30.02
C GLU A 164 -22.15 3.43 29.60
N SER A 165 -23.37 3.85 29.91
CA SER A 165 -24.60 3.19 29.47
C SER A 165 -24.77 3.14 27.95
N GLU A 166 -24.32 4.15 27.20
CA GLU A 166 -24.37 4.13 25.73
C GLU A 166 -23.38 3.11 25.16
N LEU A 167 -22.24 2.91 25.82
CA LEU A 167 -21.24 1.91 25.44
C LEU A 167 -21.67 0.49 25.79
N GLU A 168 -22.63 0.30 26.69
CA GLU A 168 -23.21 -1.02 27.00
C GLU A 168 -24.51 -1.29 26.24
N PHE A 169 -25.07 -0.27 25.59
CA PHE A 169 -26.34 -0.38 24.90
C PHE A 169 -26.21 -1.22 23.62
N GLU A 170 -26.80 -2.41 23.65
CA GLU A 170 -26.99 -3.27 22.48
C GLU A 170 -28.46 -3.29 22.08
N ASP A 171 -28.73 -3.17 20.78
CA ASP A 171 -30.09 -3.20 20.25
C ASP A 171 -30.15 -3.92 18.89
N TRP A 172 -31.37 -4.21 18.43
CA TRP A 172 -31.63 -4.80 17.14
C TRP A 172 -31.55 -3.74 16.04
N VAL A 173 -30.68 -3.99 15.06
CA VAL A 173 -30.48 -3.10 13.93
C VAL A 173 -30.73 -3.82 12.63
N VAL A 174 -31.21 -3.10 11.62
CA VAL A 174 -31.34 -3.63 10.26
C VAL A 174 -29.96 -4.05 9.74
N GLU A 175 -29.83 -5.29 9.29
CA GLU A 175 -28.63 -5.87 8.69
C GLU A 175 -28.86 -6.09 7.19
N ASP A 176 -28.96 -5.00 6.44
CA ASP A 176 -29.07 -5.05 4.99
C ASP A 176 -28.36 -3.86 4.35
N SER A 177 -27.14 -4.10 3.86
CA SER A 177 -26.30 -3.09 3.23
C SER A 177 -26.86 -2.51 1.92
N LEU A 178 -27.95 -3.07 1.37
CA LEU A 178 -28.63 -2.55 0.18
C LEU A 178 -29.77 -1.59 0.55
N LEU A 179 -30.28 -1.65 1.77
CA LEU A 179 -31.33 -0.76 2.25
C LEU A 179 -30.72 0.55 2.75
N THR A 180 -31.42 1.66 2.52
CA THR A 180 -31.07 2.96 3.12
C THR A 180 -31.16 2.94 4.64
N ALA A 181 -31.99 2.03 5.17
CA ALA A 181 -32.18 1.79 6.60
C ALA A 181 -31.10 0.91 7.25
N ASP A 182 -30.01 0.57 6.54
CA ASP A 182 -28.90 -0.21 7.14
C ASP A 182 -28.43 0.47 8.43
N LYS A 183 -28.33 -0.32 9.51
CA LYS A 183 -27.99 0.12 10.86
C LYS A 183 -29.03 1.01 11.57
N GLU A 184 -30.24 1.18 11.03
CA GLU A 184 -31.33 1.80 11.79
C GLU A 184 -31.82 0.85 12.89
N LEU A 185 -32.21 1.44 14.03
CA LEU A 185 -32.78 0.71 15.17
C LEU A 185 -34.15 0.16 14.78
N VAL A 186 -34.38 -1.11 15.12
CA VAL A 186 -35.61 -1.83 14.83
C VAL A 186 -36.44 -1.86 16.10
N ASP A 187 -37.69 -1.40 15.98
CA ASP A 187 -38.67 -1.52 17.07
C ASP A 187 -38.76 -2.99 17.53
N PRO A 188 -38.50 -3.29 18.81
CA PRO A 188 -38.56 -4.65 19.35
C PRO A 188 -39.88 -5.38 19.07
N ASP A 189 -41.00 -4.65 18.96
CA ASP A 189 -42.33 -5.20 18.70
C ASP A 189 -42.48 -5.73 17.26
N ARG A 190 -41.63 -5.27 16.35
CA ARG A 190 -41.63 -5.69 14.94
C ARG A 190 -40.80 -6.95 14.71
N ILE A 191 -40.11 -7.45 15.74
CA ILE A 191 -39.26 -8.63 15.63
C ILE A 191 -40.12 -9.90 15.70
N VAL A 192 -40.30 -10.55 14.56
CA VAL A 192 -41.11 -11.77 14.42
C VAL A 192 -40.35 -13.01 14.86
N PHE A 193 -39.04 -13.06 14.62
CA PHE A 193 -38.23 -14.24 14.90
C PHE A 193 -36.85 -13.85 15.43
N LYS A 194 -36.38 -14.50 16.50
CA LYS A 194 -35.04 -14.31 17.08
C LYS A 194 -34.27 -15.63 17.09
N ARG A 195 -33.05 -15.62 16.57
CA ARG A 195 -32.15 -16.77 16.57
C ARG A 195 -30.69 -16.31 16.57
N TRP A 196 -30.00 -16.51 17.70
CA TRP A 196 -28.53 -16.47 17.81
C TRP A 196 -27.92 -15.11 17.42
N GLY A 197 -28.43 -14.04 18.02
CA GLY A 197 -28.02 -12.66 17.71
C GLY A 197 -28.53 -12.12 16.36
N ARG A 198 -29.26 -12.93 15.59
CA ARG A 198 -29.99 -12.50 14.39
C ARG A 198 -31.48 -12.54 14.63
N ALA A 199 -32.20 -11.69 13.92
CA ALA A 199 -33.65 -11.63 13.94
C ALA A 199 -34.21 -11.40 12.55
N ILE A 200 -35.49 -11.71 12.38
CA ILE A 200 -36.29 -11.25 11.24
C ILE A 200 -37.34 -10.33 11.84
N ALA A 201 -37.34 -9.07 11.41
CA ALA A 201 -38.40 -8.13 11.69
C ALA A 201 -39.25 -7.90 10.44
N THR A 202 -40.36 -7.19 10.57
CA THR A 202 -41.19 -6.76 9.43
C THR A 202 -41.05 -5.26 9.21
N ASP A 203 -40.95 -4.84 7.95
CA ASP A 203 -41.06 -3.42 7.57
C ASP A 203 -42.46 -2.85 7.91
N TYR A 204 -42.66 -1.54 7.79
CA TYR A 204 -43.97 -0.87 7.86
C TYR A 204 -44.94 -1.44 6.82
N ASP A 205 -44.42 -1.93 5.69
CA ASP A 205 -45.18 -2.61 4.64
C ASP A 205 -45.32 -4.13 4.87
N GLY A 206 -44.83 -4.67 5.98
CA GLY A 206 -44.90 -6.09 6.32
C GLY A 206 -43.83 -6.97 5.64
N PHE A 207 -42.87 -6.40 4.90
CA PHE A 207 -41.78 -7.16 4.28
C PHE A 207 -40.76 -7.64 5.32
N PRO A 208 -40.24 -8.88 5.22
CA PRO A 208 -39.24 -9.37 6.16
C PRO A 208 -37.92 -8.62 5.98
N ILE A 209 -37.43 -8.01 7.06
CA ILE A 209 -36.12 -7.37 7.15
C ILE A 209 -35.24 -8.23 8.06
N PHE A 210 -34.00 -8.46 7.64
CA PHE A 210 -33.01 -9.12 8.49
C PHE A 210 -32.44 -8.13 9.50
N CYS A 211 -32.42 -8.52 10.76
CA CYS A 211 -31.94 -7.70 11.85
C CYS A 211 -30.85 -8.43 12.62
N ARG A 212 -30.01 -7.66 13.32
CA ARG A 212 -28.92 -8.18 14.13
C ARG A 212 -28.78 -7.39 15.43
N HIS A 213 -28.53 -8.09 16.52
CA HIS A 213 -28.23 -7.46 17.80
C HIS A 213 -26.79 -6.92 17.77
N ARG A 214 -26.61 -5.60 17.87
CA ARG A 214 -25.29 -4.96 17.82
C ARG A 214 -25.22 -3.74 18.74
N ASN A 215 -24.01 -3.44 19.19
CA ASN A 215 -23.67 -2.18 19.80
C ASN A 215 -23.24 -1.18 18.72
N LEU A 216 -24.16 -0.33 18.27
CA LEU A 216 -23.89 0.65 17.21
C LEU A 216 -22.86 1.70 17.63
N ALA A 217 -22.94 2.19 18.86
CA ALA A 217 -22.04 3.21 19.37
C ALA A 217 -20.60 2.71 19.33
N MET A 218 -20.37 1.49 19.80
CA MET A 218 -19.08 0.84 19.78
C MET A 218 -18.59 0.55 18.35
N GLU A 219 -19.44 0.02 17.46
CA GLU A 219 -19.06 -0.23 16.06
C GLU A 219 -18.64 1.07 15.33
N LEU A 220 -19.32 2.19 15.62
CA LEU A 220 -18.98 3.50 15.09
C LEU A 220 -17.64 4.03 15.65
N ILE A 221 -17.40 3.85 16.95
CA ILE A 221 -16.13 4.22 17.59
C ILE A 221 -14.99 3.40 17.00
N GLU A 222 -15.11 2.07 16.95
CA GLU A 222 -14.11 1.17 16.37
C GLU A 222 -13.83 1.50 14.90
N GLY A 223 -14.89 1.72 14.10
CA GLY A 223 -14.76 2.08 12.69
C GLY A 223 -14.02 3.41 12.48
N ARG A 224 -14.31 4.42 13.29
CA ARG A 224 -13.60 5.71 13.28
C ARG A 224 -12.15 5.54 13.73
N LEU A 225 -11.94 4.89 14.87
CA LEU A 225 -10.65 4.65 15.49
C LEU A 225 -9.71 3.93 14.52
N ARG A 226 -10.16 2.81 13.96
CA ARG A 226 -9.36 2.02 13.02
C ARG A 226 -8.99 2.79 11.75
N SER A 227 -9.90 3.64 11.24
CA SER A 227 -9.62 4.44 10.04
C SER A 227 -8.49 5.45 10.27
N TRP A 228 -8.54 6.17 11.39
CA TRP A 228 -7.53 7.19 11.71
C TRP A 228 -6.24 6.56 12.22
N ALA A 229 -6.33 5.50 13.01
CA ALA A 229 -5.20 4.74 13.52
C ALA A 229 -4.32 4.22 12.38
N VAL A 230 -4.90 3.54 11.37
CA VAL A 230 -4.15 3.02 10.22
C VAL A 230 -3.52 4.12 9.36
N PHE A 231 -4.24 5.22 9.12
CA PHE A 231 -3.70 6.35 8.36
C PHE A 231 -2.52 7.01 9.09
N MET A 232 -2.70 7.32 10.38
CA MET A 232 -1.68 7.97 11.18
C MET A 232 -0.49 7.05 11.48
N SER A 233 -0.70 5.73 11.59
CA SER A 233 0.38 4.75 11.79
C SER A 233 1.29 4.72 10.57
N HIS A 234 0.74 4.67 9.36
CA HIS A 234 1.52 4.74 8.12
C HIS A 234 2.29 6.07 7.99
N MET A 235 1.64 7.21 8.29
CA MET A 235 2.30 8.52 8.28
C MET A 235 3.51 8.55 9.24
N THR A 236 3.31 8.05 10.46
CA THR A 236 4.34 7.96 11.50
C THR A 236 5.45 6.98 11.11
N ALA A 237 5.10 5.84 10.53
CA ALA A 237 6.05 4.85 10.03
C ALA A 237 6.96 5.40 8.93
N PHE A 238 6.43 6.22 8.03
CA PHE A 238 7.24 6.88 7.00
C PHE A 238 8.13 7.98 7.57
N ALA A 239 7.64 8.73 8.55
CA ALA A 239 8.46 9.69 9.29
C ALA A 239 9.62 9.00 10.02
N ALA A 240 9.33 7.88 10.71
CA ALA A 240 10.33 7.04 11.37
C ALA A 240 11.35 6.49 10.37
N SER A 241 10.87 5.91 9.26
CA SER A 241 11.71 5.38 8.17
C SER A 241 12.63 6.45 7.59
N ASN A 242 12.13 7.67 7.36
CA ASN A 242 12.94 8.79 6.89
C ASN A 242 14.01 9.19 7.91
N ALA A 243 13.66 9.29 9.21
CA ALA A 243 14.62 9.56 10.28
C ALA A 243 15.70 8.46 10.38
N GLY A 244 15.30 7.19 10.28
CA GLY A 244 16.19 6.04 10.24
C GLY A 244 17.13 6.07 9.03
N VAL A 245 16.66 6.44 7.84
CA VAL A 245 17.52 6.59 6.66
C VAL A 245 18.53 7.73 6.84
N LYS A 246 18.12 8.87 7.43
CA LYS A 246 19.07 9.95 7.75
C LYS A 246 20.12 9.49 8.77
N LEU A 247 19.74 8.67 9.75
CA LEU A 247 20.68 8.03 10.68
C LEU A 247 21.67 7.14 9.93
N LEU A 248 21.19 6.29 9.02
CA LEU A 248 22.05 5.42 8.21
C LEU A 248 23.08 6.21 7.38
N HIS A 249 22.76 7.42 6.95
CA HIS A 249 23.65 8.26 6.12
C HIS A 249 24.72 9.02 6.91
N LEU A 250 24.71 8.98 8.25
CA LEU A 250 25.78 9.59 9.04
C LEU A 250 27.13 8.92 8.72
N PRO A 251 28.26 9.66 8.78
CA PRO A 251 29.57 9.16 8.36
C PRO A 251 29.94 7.79 8.95
N PHE A 252 29.70 7.57 10.24
CA PHE A 252 30.01 6.31 10.92
C PHE A 252 29.15 5.13 10.42
N PHE A 253 27.87 5.35 10.13
CA PHE A 253 26.94 4.28 9.79
C PHE A 253 26.99 3.89 8.30
N ARG A 254 27.42 4.82 7.43
CA ARG A 254 27.58 4.57 5.99
C ARG A 254 28.88 3.85 5.60
N ASP A 255 29.79 3.63 6.56
CA ASP A 255 31.12 3.04 6.27
C ASP A 255 31.03 1.59 5.76
N ASN A 256 30.13 0.79 6.33
CA ASN A 256 29.89 -0.59 5.90
C ASN A 256 28.49 -1.07 6.32
N ALA A 257 28.01 -2.15 5.70
CA ALA A 257 26.67 -2.67 5.95
C ALA A 257 26.44 -3.15 7.40
N ALA A 258 27.49 -3.58 8.11
CA ALA A 258 27.37 -3.96 9.52
C ALA A 258 27.16 -2.73 10.44
N CYS A 259 27.87 -1.63 10.18
CA CYS A 259 27.60 -0.34 10.85
C CYS A 259 26.19 0.16 10.51
N SER A 260 25.75 0.04 9.25
CA SER A 260 24.37 0.37 8.88
C SER A 260 23.34 -0.48 9.64
N LEU A 261 23.58 -1.79 9.81
CA LEU A 261 22.73 -2.66 10.62
C LEU A 261 22.66 -2.22 12.09
N LEU A 262 23.78 -1.76 12.66
CA LEU A 262 23.81 -1.21 14.02
C LEU A 262 22.89 0.03 14.13
N ALA A 263 22.86 0.92 13.13
CA ALA A 263 21.93 2.04 13.11
C ALA A 263 20.46 1.59 13.09
N VAL A 264 20.13 0.51 12.37
CA VAL A 264 18.77 -0.08 12.41
C VAL A 264 18.43 -0.56 13.83
N VAL A 265 19.34 -1.27 14.50
CA VAL A 265 19.11 -1.74 15.87
C VAL A 265 18.90 -0.57 16.83
N LEU A 266 19.73 0.48 16.74
CA LEU A 266 19.57 1.68 17.57
C LEU A 266 18.24 2.40 17.32
N HIS A 267 17.80 2.48 16.06
CA HIS A 267 16.51 3.06 15.70
C HIS A 267 15.35 2.27 16.32
N LEU A 268 15.35 0.95 16.21
CA LEU A 268 14.31 0.09 16.79
C LEU A 268 14.27 0.15 18.32
N LEU A 269 15.43 0.26 18.96
CA LEU A 269 15.50 0.45 20.41
C LEU A 269 14.87 1.80 20.81
N LEU A 270 15.12 2.86 20.07
CA LEU A 270 14.50 4.17 20.31
C LEU A 270 12.98 4.10 20.15
N GLU A 271 12.47 3.52 19.06
CA GLU A 271 11.03 3.36 18.85
C GLU A 271 10.39 2.56 19.99
N PHE A 272 10.98 1.43 20.38
CA PHE A 272 10.49 0.62 21.50
C PHE A 272 10.44 1.41 22.82
N LEU A 273 11.47 2.22 23.12
CA LEU A 273 11.49 3.06 24.32
C LEU A 273 10.41 4.15 24.29
N LEU A 274 10.13 4.73 23.11
CA LEU A 274 9.06 5.73 22.96
C LEU A 274 7.68 5.11 23.23
N PHE A 275 7.38 3.95 22.66
CA PHE A 275 6.12 3.24 22.91
C PHE A 275 5.94 2.90 24.39
N ARG A 276 6.99 2.38 25.04
CA ARG A 276 6.96 2.12 26.50
C ARG A 276 6.73 3.38 27.32
N THR A 277 7.23 4.52 26.88
CA THR A 277 7.01 5.79 27.57
C THR A 277 5.54 6.20 27.47
N VAL A 278 4.90 6.05 26.32
CA VAL A 278 3.47 6.37 26.15
C VAL A 278 2.58 5.43 26.96
N GLU A 279 2.88 4.13 26.97
CA GLU A 279 2.16 3.13 27.77
C GLU A 279 2.15 3.52 29.26
N ILE A 280 3.31 3.90 29.82
CA ILE A 280 3.44 4.33 31.22
C ILE A 280 2.65 5.63 31.50
N LEU A 281 2.61 6.56 30.55
CA LEU A 281 1.95 7.86 30.73
C LEU A 281 0.42 7.79 30.60
N SER A 282 -0.12 6.81 29.86
CA SER A 282 -1.53 6.77 29.47
C SER A 282 -2.47 6.17 30.53
N CYS A 283 -1.96 5.55 31.60
CA CYS A 283 -2.73 4.73 32.56
C CYS A 283 -3.38 5.47 33.75
N ARG A 284 -4.03 6.63 33.58
CA ARG A 284 -4.63 7.35 34.74
C ARG A 284 -6.09 7.79 34.56
N GLY A 285 -7.01 7.10 35.25
CA GLY A 285 -8.32 7.63 35.68
C GLY A 285 -9.46 7.65 34.65
N LYS A 286 -9.55 6.67 33.75
CA LYS A 286 -10.61 6.58 32.71
C LYS A 286 -11.35 5.24 32.78
N PRO A 287 -12.57 5.12 32.20
CA PRO A 287 -13.36 3.88 32.21
C PRO A 287 -12.62 2.74 31.52
N ASP A 288 -12.67 1.54 32.11
CA ASP A 288 -11.85 0.39 31.69
C ASP A 288 -12.09 0.02 30.21
N LYS A 289 -13.34 -0.03 29.74
CA LYS A 289 -13.65 -0.42 28.34
C LYS A 289 -13.05 0.50 27.28
N MET A 290 -13.11 1.81 27.49
CA MET A 290 -12.55 2.78 26.51
C MET A 290 -11.02 2.78 26.54
N VAL A 291 -10.46 2.51 27.72
CA VAL A 291 -9.02 2.34 27.91
C VAL A 291 -8.55 1.08 27.18
N ASP A 292 -9.29 -0.04 27.28
CA ASP A 292 -9.00 -1.28 26.56
C ASP A 292 -9.00 -1.06 25.05
N VAL A 293 -10.04 -0.41 24.52
CA VAL A 293 -10.15 -0.11 23.07
C VAL A 293 -9.02 0.79 22.58
N PHE A 294 -8.62 1.77 23.39
CA PHE A 294 -7.48 2.62 23.08
C PHE A 294 -6.17 1.83 23.05
N PHE A 295 -5.90 1.01 24.07
CA PHE A 295 -4.66 0.23 24.13
C PHE A 295 -4.60 -0.85 23.07
N ASP A 296 -5.71 -1.50 22.74
CA ASP A 296 -5.81 -2.44 21.62
C ASP A 296 -5.47 -1.75 20.29
N ALA A 297 -6.01 -0.54 20.08
CA ALA A 297 -5.70 0.23 18.88
C ALA A 297 -4.25 0.73 18.86
N CYS A 298 -3.70 1.15 20.01
CA CYS A 298 -2.29 1.51 20.14
C CYS A 298 -1.41 0.32 19.78
N ASP A 299 -1.63 -0.84 20.39
CA ASP A 299 -0.83 -2.05 20.15
C ASP A 299 -0.75 -2.42 18.67
N ASP A 300 -1.87 -2.35 17.95
CA ASP A 300 -1.91 -2.59 16.51
C ASP A 300 -1.09 -1.54 15.73
N VAL A 301 -1.21 -0.25 16.02
CA VAL A 301 -0.47 0.80 15.29
C VAL A 301 1.01 0.84 15.61
N GLU A 302 1.40 0.53 16.84
CA GLU A 302 2.82 0.47 17.24
C GLU A 302 3.51 -0.65 16.49
N LEU A 303 2.84 -1.80 16.36
CA LEU A 303 3.31 -2.93 15.58
C LEU A 303 3.46 -2.58 14.09
N ASP A 304 2.51 -1.83 13.52
CA ASP A 304 2.59 -1.35 12.14
C ASP A 304 3.76 -0.37 11.94
N VAL A 305 3.95 0.59 12.85
CA VAL A 305 5.07 1.55 12.80
C VAL A 305 6.41 0.84 12.86
N LEU A 306 6.62 -0.02 13.87
CA LEU A 306 7.84 -0.82 14.04
C LEU A 306 8.08 -1.75 12.84
N GLY A 307 7.05 -2.46 12.39
CA GLY A 307 7.15 -3.42 11.29
C GLY A 307 7.55 -2.75 9.99
N LEU A 308 6.92 -1.61 9.66
CA LEU A 308 7.21 -0.83 8.46
C LEU A 308 8.60 -0.17 8.51
N SER A 309 8.96 0.50 9.61
CA SER A 309 10.27 1.16 9.73
C SER A 309 11.42 0.14 9.75
N ALA A 310 11.30 -0.93 10.55
CA ALA A 310 12.30 -2.00 10.63
C ALA A 310 12.56 -2.65 9.28
N SER A 311 11.48 -3.07 8.61
CA SER A 311 11.58 -3.78 7.34
C SER A 311 12.16 -2.92 6.23
N TYR A 312 11.78 -1.63 6.20
CA TYR A 312 12.28 -0.66 5.25
C TYR A 312 13.77 -0.41 5.45
N LEU A 313 14.21 -0.10 6.66
CA LEU A 313 15.64 0.13 6.93
C LEU A 313 16.47 -1.12 6.68
N LEU A 314 15.95 -2.30 7.02
CA LEU A 314 16.65 -3.56 6.77
C LEU A 314 16.82 -3.82 5.26
N SER A 315 15.83 -3.50 4.42
CA SER A 315 15.98 -3.62 2.97
C SER A 315 17.07 -2.69 2.41
N PHE A 316 17.25 -1.50 2.99
CA PHE A 316 18.36 -0.60 2.66
C PHE A 316 19.72 -1.17 3.04
N VAL A 317 19.85 -1.81 4.20
CA VAL A 317 21.09 -2.47 4.61
C VAL A 317 21.47 -3.59 3.62
N PHE A 318 20.50 -4.41 3.21
CA PHE A 318 20.75 -5.45 2.20
C PHE A 318 21.07 -4.87 0.83
N ALA A 319 20.36 -3.84 0.39
CA ALA A 319 20.67 -3.15 -0.86
C ALA A 319 22.09 -2.55 -0.84
N PHE A 320 22.51 -1.98 0.29
CA PHE A 320 23.87 -1.47 0.48
C PHE A 320 24.90 -2.60 0.45
N ALA A 321 24.62 -3.73 1.11
CA ALA A 321 25.51 -4.90 1.10
C ALA A 321 25.73 -5.48 -0.30
N ILE A 322 24.69 -5.49 -1.16
CA ILE A 322 24.80 -5.96 -2.55
C ILE A 322 25.52 -4.95 -3.44
N THR A 323 25.13 -3.68 -3.36
CA THR A 323 25.58 -2.66 -4.33
C THR A 323 26.89 -1.99 -3.93
N GLY A 324 27.32 -2.11 -2.68
CA GLY A 324 28.46 -1.40 -2.13
C GLY A 324 28.25 0.12 -2.00
N SER A 325 27.05 0.63 -2.29
CA SER A 325 26.70 2.05 -2.21
C SER A 325 25.35 2.24 -1.54
N GLN A 326 25.28 3.16 -0.58
CA GLN A 326 24.04 3.43 0.13
C GLN A 326 23.04 4.16 -0.79
N SER A 327 21.81 3.65 -0.88
CA SER A 327 20.72 4.31 -1.60
C SER A 327 20.17 5.49 -0.81
N ASN A 328 19.73 6.53 -1.52
CA ASN A 328 18.94 7.61 -0.93
C ASN A 328 17.50 7.14 -0.61
N PHE A 329 16.80 7.87 0.27
CA PHE A 329 15.40 7.61 0.64
C PHE A 329 14.43 7.47 -0.55
N GLU A 330 14.69 8.19 -1.64
CA GLU A 330 13.86 8.18 -2.85
C GLU A 330 14.07 6.94 -3.74
N PHE A 331 14.85 5.96 -3.28
CA PHE A 331 15.19 4.75 -4.04
C PHE A 331 15.95 5.00 -5.36
N TYR A 332 16.34 6.24 -5.64
CA TYR A 332 17.22 6.56 -6.76
C TYR A 332 18.65 6.12 -6.42
N GLN A 333 19.03 4.92 -6.87
CA GLN A 333 20.42 4.54 -7.01
C GLN A 333 20.94 4.98 -8.38
N ARG A 334 22.24 5.32 -8.45
CA ARG A 334 22.86 5.71 -9.71
C ARG A 334 22.78 4.53 -10.70
N PRO A 335 22.31 4.74 -11.94
CA PRO A 335 22.14 3.66 -12.93
C PRO A 335 23.43 2.90 -13.29
N SER A 336 24.60 3.43 -12.96
CA SER A 336 25.88 2.83 -13.32
C SER A 336 26.14 1.50 -12.60
N THR A 337 25.70 1.34 -11.35
CA THR A 337 26.02 0.18 -10.49
C THR A 337 25.00 -0.95 -10.57
N ILE A 338 23.83 -0.70 -11.16
CA ILE A 338 22.71 -1.65 -11.17
C ILE A 338 22.84 -2.59 -12.36
N SER A 339 22.72 -3.90 -12.11
CA SER A 339 22.64 -4.97 -13.11
C SER A 339 21.45 -5.90 -12.86
N LEU A 340 21.02 -6.64 -13.89
CA LEU A 340 20.03 -7.71 -13.72
C LEU A 340 20.44 -8.75 -12.67
N THR A 341 21.74 -9.02 -12.51
CA THR A 341 22.26 -9.95 -11.50
C THR A 341 21.96 -9.43 -10.10
N THR A 342 22.28 -8.15 -9.82
CA THR A 342 21.98 -7.53 -8.51
C THR A 342 20.47 -7.48 -8.23
N ALA A 343 19.64 -7.27 -9.26
CA ALA A 343 18.17 -7.32 -9.13
C ALA A 343 17.65 -8.72 -8.80
N PHE A 344 18.26 -9.76 -9.35
CA PHE A 344 17.94 -11.14 -9.03
C PHE A 344 18.40 -11.52 -7.61
N GLU A 345 19.60 -11.09 -7.21
CA GLU A 345 20.14 -11.34 -5.86
C GLU A 345 19.23 -10.78 -4.77
N ILE A 346 18.81 -9.51 -4.87
CA ILE A 346 17.91 -8.92 -3.87
C ILE A 346 16.55 -9.61 -3.84
N PHE A 347 16.04 -10.08 -4.99
CA PHE A 347 14.80 -10.85 -5.04
C PHE A 347 14.93 -12.20 -4.32
N VAL A 348 16.04 -12.92 -4.51
CA VAL A 348 16.32 -14.19 -3.83
C VAL A 348 16.43 -13.98 -2.32
N ILE A 349 17.08 -12.90 -1.86
CA ILE A 349 17.10 -12.53 -0.44
C ILE A 349 15.67 -12.31 0.06
N GLY A 350 14.84 -11.57 -0.69
CA GLY A 350 13.43 -11.41 -0.36
C GLY A 350 12.69 -12.74 -0.19
N LEU A 351 12.87 -13.70 -1.11
CA LEU A 351 12.24 -15.02 -1.01
C LEU A 351 12.72 -15.79 0.24
N ALA A 352 13.98 -15.66 0.63
CA ALA A 352 14.50 -16.24 1.86
C ALA A 352 13.81 -15.64 3.10
N PHE A 353 13.56 -14.33 3.11
CA PHE A 353 12.81 -13.65 4.17
C PHE A 353 11.35 -14.14 4.26
N LEU A 354 10.69 -14.34 3.12
CA LEU A 354 9.34 -14.90 3.09
C LEU A 354 9.29 -16.34 3.63
N ALA A 355 10.26 -17.17 3.23
CA ALA A 355 10.39 -18.53 3.74
C ALA A 355 10.64 -18.54 5.25
N LEU A 356 11.50 -17.65 5.75
CA LEU A 356 11.78 -17.50 7.19
C LEU A 356 10.54 -17.03 7.96
N SER A 357 9.80 -16.04 7.45
CA SER A 357 8.54 -15.59 8.07
C SER A 357 7.53 -16.74 8.17
N THR A 358 7.40 -17.53 7.11
CA THR A 358 6.54 -18.72 7.07
C THR A 358 6.99 -19.78 8.07
N ALA A 359 8.29 -20.08 8.13
CA ALA A 359 8.86 -21.03 9.06
C ALA A 359 8.64 -20.59 10.52
N LEU A 360 8.80 -19.30 10.83
CA LEU A 360 8.54 -18.77 12.17
C LEU A 360 7.09 -18.97 12.61
N VAL A 361 6.10 -18.83 11.72
CA VAL A 361 4.71 -19.10 12.11
C VAL A 361 4.46 -20.58 12.38
N VAL A 362 5.06 -21.47 11.57
CA VAL A 362 4.89 -22.92 11.75
C VAL A 362 5.60 -23.41 13.02
N MET A 363 6.82 -22.92 13.27
CA MET A 363 7.66 -23.37 14.38
C MET A 363 7.26 -22.73 15.72
N TRP A 364 6.82 -21.47 15.72
CA TRP A 364 6.47 -20.74 16.94
C TRP A 364 4.98 -20.86 17.26
N LYS A 365 4.55 -22.07 17.63
CA LYS A 365 3.20 -22.28 18.18
C LYS A 365 3.05 -21.54 19.51
N GLY A 366 2.14 -20.56 19.55
CA GLY A 366 1.87 -19.80 20.76
C GLY A 366 1.41 -20.71 21.90
N ARG A 367 1.91 -20.46 23.12
CA ARG A 367 1.45 -21.13 24.32
C ARG A 367 0.28 -20.34 24.92
N PRO A 368 -0.74 -20.99 25.53
CA PRO A 368 -1.92 -20.31 26.06
C PRO A 368 -1.61 -19.28 27.16
N ASN A 369 -0.45 -19.39 27.82
CA ASN A 369 0.01 -18.46 28.86
C ASN A 369 1.30 -17.74 28.45
N GLU A 370 1.52 -17.54 27.15
CA GLU A 370 2.68 -16.78 26.66
C GLU A 370 2.52 -15.30 27.08
N PRO A 371 3.52 -14.69 27.74
CA PRO A 371 3.43 -13.30 28.15
C PRO A 371 3.23 -12.40 26.91
N MET A 372 2.38 -11.37 27.05
CA MET A 372 1.95 -10.50 25.96
C MET A 372 3.10 -9.97 25.10
N TRP A 373 4.22 -9.57 25.73
CA TRP A 373 5.39 -9.04 25.01
C TRP A 373 6.02 -10.06 24.04
N ARG A 374 5.99 -11.37 24.34
CA ARG A 374 6.52 -12.40 23.43
C ARG A 374 5.63 -12.55 22.19
N THR A 375 4.31 -12.48 22.38
CA THR A 375 3.36 -12.45 21.26
C THR A 375 3.62 -11.25 20.37
N LYS A 376 3.79 -10.06 20.95
CA LYS A 376 4.13 -8.83 20.22
C LYS A 376 5.45 -8.96 19.45
N VAL A 377 6.53 -9.42 20.08
CA VAL A 377 7.83 -9.62 19.41
C VAL A 377 7.73 -10.62 18.26
N ARG A 378 6.98 -11.72 18.44
CA ARG A 378 6.75 -12.70 17.37
C ARG A 378 6.01 -12.07 16.19
N GLU A 379 4.95 -11.32 16.45
CA GLU A 379 4.15 -10.67 15.42
C GLU A 379 4.94 -9.58 14.69
N LEU A 380 5.79 -8.86 15.42
CA LEU A 380 6.71 -7.86 14.86
C LEU A 380 7.71 -8.51 13.92
N LEU A 381 8.40 -9.57 14.37
CA LEU A 381 9.36 -10.28 13.54
C LEU A 381 8.68 -10.85 12.29
N GLN A 382 7.51 -11.47 12.43
CA GLN A 382 6.78 -12.03 11.29
C GLN A 382 6.38 -10.96 10.28
N SER A 383 5.84 -9.85 10.76
CA SER A 383 5.45 -8.70 9.92
C SER A 383 6.65 -8.07 9.24
N ALA A 384 7.72 -7.77 9.99
CA ALA A 384 8.93 -7.17 9.45
C ALA A 384 9.57 -8.05 8.35
N LEU A 385 9.69 -9.37 8.57
CA LEU A 385 10.26 -10.28 7.56
C LEU A 385 9.38 -10.37 6.30
N ALA A 386 8.05 -10.38 6.44
CA ALA A 386 7.14 -10.37 5.30
C ALA A 386 7.22 -9.05 4.51
N LEU A 387 7.37 -7.92 5.21
CA LEU A 387 7.56 -6.61 4.58
C LEU A 387 8.94 -6.49 3.91
N VAL A 388 10.01 -7.06 4.48
CA VAL A 388 11.35 -7.12 3.84
C VAL A 388 11.28 -7.84 2.50
N PHE A 389 10.57 -8.98 2.43
CA PHE A 389 10.30 -9.65 1.15
C PHE A 389 9.64 -8.71 0.14
N SER A 390 8.65 -7.94 0.59
CA SER A 390 7.95 -6.97 -0.24
C SER A 390 8.89 -5.86 -0.75
N TRP A 391 9.68 -5.25 0.12
CA TRP A 391 10.64 -4.21 -0.25
C TRP A 391 11.69 -4.74 -1.24
N CYS A 392 12.25 -5.92 -0.98
CA CYS A 392 13.19 -6.58 -1.88
C CYS A 392 12.56 -6.86 -3.26
N THR A 393 11.29 -7.25 -3.32
CA THR A 393 10.55 -7.44 -4.58
C THR A 393 10.39 -6.12 -5.33
N LEU A 394 10.04 -5.03 -4.63
CA LEU A 394 9.93 -3.71 -5.23
C LEU A 394 11.29 -3.22 -5.77
N HIS A 395 12.37 -3.41 -5.01
CA HIS A 395 13.74 -3.13 -5.47
C HIS A 395 14.10 -3.94 -6.72
N ALA A 396 13.81 -5.24 -6.72
CA ALA A 396 14.08 -6.10 -7.87
C ALA A 396 13.33 -5.65 -9.13
N ILE A 397 12.04 -5.28 -9.01
CA ILE A 397 11.26 -4.72 -10.13
C ILE A 397 11.92 -3.45 -10.66
N ARG A 398 12.22 -2.49 -9.78
CA ARG A 398 12.82 -1.20 -10.18
C ARG A 398 14.19 -1.37 -10.82
N TRP A 399 15.07 -2.15 -10.21
CA TRP A 399 16.43 -2.41 -10.72
C TRP A 399 16.40 -3.14 -12.06
N THR A 400 15.49 -4.10 -12.24
CA THR A 400 15.25 -4.77 -13.52
C THR A 400 14.86 -3.76 -14.59
N THR A 401 13.91 -2.88 -14.31
CA THR A 401 13.45 -1.88 -15.30
C THR A 401 14.55 -0.89 -15.65
N VAL A 402 15.33 -0.42 -14.67
CA VAL A 402 16.47 0.48 -14.93
C VAL A 402 17.55 -0.18 -15.79
N ASP A 403 17.92 -1.44 -15.52
CA ASP A 403 18.90 -2.17 -16.33
C ASP A 403 18.40 -2.39 -17.77
N LEU A 404 17.11 -2.69 -17.95
CA LEU A 404 16.51 -2.83 -19.29
C LEU A 404 16.51 -1.52 -20.09
N CYS A 405 16.27 -0.38 -19.43
CA CYS A 405 16.38 0.93 -20.07
C CYS A 405 17.84 1.24 -20.45
N LYS A 406 18.79 0.96 -19.55
CA LYS A 406 20.22 1.18 -19.77
C LYS A 406 20.78 0.36 -20.93
N LYS A 407 20.31 -0.89 -21.10
CA LYS A 407 20.69 -1.76 -22.21
C LYS A 407 19.97 -1.42 -23.53
N HIS A 408 19.20 -0.33 -23.56
CA HIS A 408 18.37 0.08 -24.69
C HIS A 408 17.42 -1.03 -25.18
N VAL A 409 17.06 -2.00 -24.31
CA VAL A 409 16.01 -2.98 -24.60
C VAL A 409 14.66 -2.29 -24.61
N ILE A 410 14.51 -1.30 -23.74
CA ILE A 410 13.41 -0.35 -23.70
C ILE A 410 14.00 1.01 -24.07
N SER A 411 13.53 1.63 -25.15
CA SER A 411 13.97 2.94 -25.64
C SER A 411 13.43 4.12 -24.82
N LEU A 412 13.30 3.94 -23.50
CA LEU A 412 12.77 4.93 -22.57
C LEU A 412 13.86 5.45 -21.63
N LEU A 413 13.76 6.72 -21.23
CA LEU A 413 14.64 7.30 -20.23
C LEU A 413 14.43 6.62 -18.87
N PRO A 414 15.53 6.24 -18.17
CA PRO A 414 15.43 5.82 -16.77
C PRO A 414 14.73 6.91 -15.96
N ALA A 415 13.78 6.52 -15.10
CA ALA A 415 12.92 7.42 -14.32
C ALA A 415 11.91 8.28 -15.11
N SER A 416 11.70 8.01 -16.41
CA SER A 416 10.53 8.57 -17.10
C SER A 416 9.22 8.15 -16.44
N LEU A 417 8.19 9.00 -16.55
CA LEU A 417 6.86 8.73 -16.01
C LEU A 417 6.32 7.37 -16.50
N VAL A 418 6.55 7.05 -17.78
CA VAL A 418 6.17 5.78 -18.41
C VAL A 418 6.81 4.58 -17.71
N VAL A 419 8.12 4.65 -17.44
CA VAL A 419 8.85 3.61 -16.72
C VAL A 419 8.30 3.42 -15.30
N LEU A 420 7.95 4.51 -14.61
CA LEU A 420 7.34 4.44 -13.28
C LEU A 420 5.97 3.76 -13.32
N ILE A 421 5.13 4.09 -14.31
CA ILE A 421 3.83 3.45 -14.54
C ILE A 421 3.99 1.95 -14.81
N CYS A 422 4.92 1.57 -15.69
CA CYS A 422 5.19 0.15 -15.96
C CYS A 422 5.64 -0.59 -14.68
N CYS A 423 6.44 0.05 -13.83
CA CYS A 423 6.83 -0.53 -12.53
C CYS A 423 5.64 -0.71 -11.60
N ALA A 424 4.77 0.30 -11.45
CA ALA A 424 3.60 0.23 -10.59
C ALA A 424 2.57 -0.80 -11.05
N LEU A 425 2.33 -0.88 -12.37
CA LEU A 425 1.49 -1.90 -12.97
C LEU A 425 2.05 -3.30 -12.76
N THR A 426 3.33 -3.50 -13.04
CA THR A 426 4.00 -4.79 -12.82
C THR A 426 3.92 -5.21 -11.36
N THR A 427 4.15 -4.27 -10.43
CA THR A 427 4.05 -4.53 -8.98
C THR A 427 2.63 -4.93 -8.59
N SER A 428 1.63 -4.19 -9.08
CA SER A 428 0.20 -4.45 -8.81
C SER A 428 -0.24 -5.81 -9.38
N THR A 429 0.14 -6.13 -10.61
CA THR A 429 -0.16 -7.43 -11.24
C THR A 429 0.50 -8.58 -10.48
N VAL A 430 1.77 -8.44 -10.08
CA VAL A 430 2.45 -9.46 -9.28
C VAL A 430 1.77 -9.65 -7.93
N ALA A 431 1.45 -8.55 -7.23
CA ALA A 431 0.78 -8.60 -5.93
C ALA A 431 -0.56 -9.34 -6.02
N PHE A 432 -1.40 -8.99 -6.99
CA PHE A 432 -2.70 -9.64 -7.18
C PHE A 432 -2.59 -11.09 -7.67
N ALA A 433 -1.62 -11.39 -8.54
CA ALA A 433 -1.37 -12.77 -8.96
C ALA A 433 -0.96 -13.66 -7.79
N VAL A 434 -0.28 -13.13 -6.77
CA VAL A 434 0.11 -13.86 -5.55
C VAL A 434 -1.09 -14.16 -4.64
N ILE A 435 -2.17 -13.38 -4.68
CA ILE A 435 -3.38 -13.65 -3.88
C ILE A 435 -4.00 -15.01 -4.24
N LEU A 436 -4.02 -15.37 -5.54
CA LEU A 436 -4.65 -16.59 -6.03
C LEU A 436 -4.02 -17.91 -5.49
N PRO A 437 -2.69 -18.11 -5.54
CA PRO A 437 -2.07 -19.27 -4.92
C PRO A 437 -2.12 -19.20 -3.39
N LEU A 438 -2.05 -18.02 -2.78
CA LEU A 438 -2.15 -17.89 -1.32
C LEU A 438 -3.48 -18.41 -0.78
N ASP A 439 -4.57 -18.17 -1.50
CA ASP A 439 -5.90 -18.69 -1.17
C ASP A 439 -5.91 -20.23 -1.11
N LYS A 440 -5.38 -20.89 -2.14
CA LYS A 440 -5.25 -22.36 -2.17
C LYS A 440 -4.37 -22.89 -1.03
N ILE A 441 -3.26 -22.21 -0.75
CA ILE A 441 -2.35 -22.61 0.33
C ILE A 441 -3.06 -22.47 1.69
N GLN A 442 -3.85 -21.41 1.86
CA GLN A 442 -4.62 -21.20 3.08
C GLN A 442 -5.64 -22.27 3.32
N ASP A 443 -6.36 -22.70 2.29
CA ASP A 443 -7.33 -23.77 2.43
C ASP A 443 -6.63 -25.06 2.86
N CYS A 444 -5.50 -25.41 2.24
CA CYS A 444 -4.68 -26.55 2.67
C CYS A 444 -4.24 -26.42 4.14
N VAL A 445 -3.74 -25.25 4.55
CA VAL A 445 -3.29 -24.99 5.93
C VAL A 445 -4.46 -25.06 6.92
N ARG A 446 -5.65 -24.58 6.54
CA ARG A 446 -6.86 -24.63 7.36
C ARG A 446 -7.31 -26.07 7.61
N HIS A 447 -7.24 -26.92 6.59
CA HIS A 447 -7.55 -28.35 6.74
C HIS A 447 -6.55 -29.05 7.67
N ALA A 448 -5.31 -28.58 7.73
CA ALA A 448 -4.28 -29.06 8.65
C ALA A 448 -4.35 -28.45 10.06
N GLY A 449 -5.36 -27.62 10.37
CA GLY A 449 -5.50 -26.94 11.67
C GLY A 449 -4.52 -25.77 11.88
N GLY A 450 -3.88 -25.28 10.82
CA GLY A 450 -2.96 -24.15 10.88
C GLY A 450 -3.66 -22.80 11.01
N SER A 451 -2.93 -21.82 11.55
CA SER A 451 -3.41 -20.46 11.75
C SER A 451 -3.32 -19.64 10.46
N GLY A 452 -4.41 -18.97 10.08
CA GLY A 452 -4.47 -18.08 8.91
C GLY A 452 -3.68 -16.77 9.03
N ARG A 453 -2.79 -16.63 10.02
CA ARG A 453 -2.02 -15.40 10.29
C ARG A 453 -0.95 -15.10 9.25
N ILE A 454 -0.28 -16.12 8.69
CA ILE A 454 0.76 -15.95 7.65
C ILE A 454 0.21 -15.14 6.47
N PHE A 455 -0.96 -15.56 5.99
CA PHE A 455 -1.61 -14.94 4.83
C PHE A 455 -1.90 -13.46 5.08
N LYS A 456 -2.41 -13.13 6.28
CA LYS A 456 -2.68 -11.74 6.66
C LYS A 456 -1.42 -10.87 6.52
N GLN A 457 -0.27 -11.34 7.01
CA GLN A 457 0.99 -10.57 6.94
C GLN A 457 1.49 -10.41 5.50
N VAL A 458 1.40 -11.45 4.67
CA VAL A 458 1.78 -11.35 3.26
C VAL A 458 0.85 -10.39 2.52
N ILE A 459 -0.44 -10.44 2.78
CA ILE A 459 -1.44 -9.54 2.16
C ILE A 459 -1.22 -8.09 2.57
N ILE A 460 -0.90 -7.83 3.84
CA ILE A 460 -0.51 -6.51 4.31
C ILE A 460 0.72 -6.03 3.53
N ALA A 461 1.76 -6.87 3.45
CA ALA A 461 2.98 -6.54 2.75
C ALA A 461 2.75 -6.25 1.25
N LEU A 462 1.84 -6.98 0.60
CA LEU A 462 1.43 -6.76 -0.79
C LEU A 462 0.70 -5.41 -0.95
N GLY A 463 -0.23 -5.08 -0.06
CA GLY A 463 -0.91 -3.78 -0.04
C GLY A 463 0.07 -2.62 0.05
N VAL A 464 1.06 -2.72 0.95
CA VAL A 464 2.09 -1.70 1.14
C VAL A 464 2.89 -1.46 -0.14
N ILE A 465 3.41 -2.50 -0.81
CA ILE A 465 4.20 -2.30 -2.03
C ILE A 465 3.39 -1.76 -3.20
N VAL A 466 2.11 -2.14 -3.30
CA VAL A 466 1.22 -1.55 -4.30
C VAL A 466 1.11 -0.06 -4.04
N GLY A 467 0.75 0.36 -2.82
CA GLY A 467 0.66 1.78 -2.46
C GLY A 467 1.94 2.57 -2.73
N VAL A 468 3.10 2.05 -2.31
CA VAL A 468 4.40 2.71 -2.51
C VAL A 468 4.84 2.75 -3.97
N SER A 469 4.45 1.76 -4.79
CA SER A 469 4.84 1.72 -6.20
C SER A 469 4.18 2.82 -7.03
N TRP A 470 2.97 3.27 -6.64
CA TRP A 470 2.22 4.32 -7.33
C TRP A 470 2.65 5.74 -6.93
N GLU A 471 3.19 5.92 -5.73
CA GLU A 471 3.53 7.24 -5.21
C GLU A 471 4.46 8.09 -6.12
N PRO A 472 5.54 7.55 -6.72
CA PRO A 472 6.42 8.35 -7.58
C PRO A 472 5.74 8.89 -8.83
N ILE A 473 4.70 8.20 -9.32
CA ILE A 473 3.92 8.62 -10.49
C ILE A 473 3.13 9.88 -10.16
N PHE A 474 2.47 9.89 -9.00
CA PHE A 474 1.70 11.04 -8.53
C PHE A 474 2.60 12.21 -8.12
N ASP A 475 3.72 11.95 -7.45
CA ASP A 475 4.69 12.99 -7.12
C ASP A 475 5.23 13.67 -8.40
N MET A 476 5.58 12.89 -9.42
CA MET A 476 6.00 13.43 -10.72
C MET A 476 4.86 14.22 -11.41
N ALA A 477 3.63 13.69 -11.41
CA ALA A 477 2.49 14.37 -12.02
C ALA A 477 2.19 15.72 -11.36
N VAL A 478 2.23 15.80 -10.03
CA VAL A 478 2.02 17.07 -9.31
C VAL A 478 3.20 18.01 -9.52
N LYS A 479 4.44 17.52 -9.58
CA LYS A 479 5.62 18.33 -9.91
C LYS A 479 5.49 18.98 -11.29
N VAL A 480 5.07 18.21 -12.31
CA VAL A 480 4.83 18.73 -13.67
C VAL A 480 3.72 19.76 -13.66
N ALA A 481 2.58 19.47 -13.00
CA ALA A 481 1.47 20.41 -12.91
C ALA A 481 1.83 21.71 -12.18
N ALA A 482 2.71 21.65 -11.18
CA ALA A 482 3.12 22.82 -10.41
C ALA A 482 4.21 23.67 -11.10
N HIS A 483 4.94 23.11 -12.07
CA HIS A 483 6.11 23.73 -12.69
C HIS A 483 5.82 25.07 -13.40
N GLU A 484 4.61 25.24 -13.95
CA GLU A 484 4.22 26.46 -14.66
C GLU A 484 3.75 27.59 -13.73
N HIS A 485 3.62 27.34 -12.43
CA HIS A 485 3.13 28.33 -11.47
C HIS A 485 4.26 29.15 -10.86
N ALA A 486 3.94 30.39 -10.44
CA ALA A 486 4.91 31.30 -9.81
C ALA A 486 5.51 30.77 -8.49
N TRP A 487 4.80 29.87 -7.81
CA TRP A 487 5.19 29.29 -6.52
C TRP A 487 5.09 27.75 -6.58
N PRO A 488 6.01 27.08 -7.30
CA PRO A 488 5.86 25.67 -7.65
C PRO A 488 5.80 24.77 -6.42
N GLU A 489 6.61 25.00 -5.38
CA GLU A 489 6.59 24.16 -4.17
C GLU A 489 5.31 24.31 -3.35
N GLN A 490 4.77 25.53 -3.25
CA GLN A 490 3.49 25.80 -2.58
C GLN A 490 2.33 25.19 -3.37
N THR A 491 2.31 25.37 -4.69
CA THR A 491 1.30 24.75 -5.56
C THR A 491 1.34 23.23 -5.46
N ARG A 492 2.53 22.65 -5.47
CA ARG A 492 2.73 21.20 -5.29
C ARG A 492 2.18 20.71 -3.95
N LEU A 493 2.46 21.41 -2.84
CA LEU A 493 1.89 21.07 -1.54
C LEU A 493 0.35 21.16 -1.54
N ILE A 494 -0.21 22.25 -2.09
CA ILE A 494 -1.67 22.48 -2.13
C ILE A 494 -2.36 21.38 -2.93
N LEU A 495 -1.86 21.07 -4.14
CA LEU A 495 -2.39 20.00 -4.97
C LEU A 495 -2.32 18.65 -4.27
N SER A 496 -1.18 18.36 -3.62
CA SER A 496 -1.00 17.11 -2.89
C SER A 496 -1.94 16.97 -1.70
N MET A 497 -2.12 18.05 -0.92
CA MET A 497 -3.07 18.07 0.19
C MET A 497 -4.52 17.96 -0.29
N ALA A 498 -4.89 18.61 -1.39
CA ALA A 498 -6.20 18.47 -2.00
C ALA A 498 -6.50 17.02 -2.39
N LEU A 499 -5.53 16.32 -2.98
CA LEU A 499 -5.65 14.89 -3.29
C LEU A 499 -5.84 14.04 -2.04
N VAL A 500 -5.06 14.28 -0.98
CA VAL A 500 -5.23 13.58 0.32
C VAL A 500 -6.62 13.82 0.90
N PHE A 501 -7.12 15.06 0.89
CA PHE A 501 -8.45 15.42 1.39
C PHE A 501 -9.60 14.79 0.58
N ILE A 502 -9.40 14.51 -0.71
CA ILE A 502 -10.39 13.81 -1.54
C ILE A 502 -10.33 12.30 -1.29
N LEU A 503 -9.12 11.74 -1.26
CA LEU A 503 -8.92 10.29 -1.16
C LEU A 503 -9.28 9.73 0.21
N LEU A 504 -8.92 10.42 1.30
CA LEU A 504 -9.08 9.89 2.65
C LEU A 504 -10.57 9.65 3.02
N PRO A 505 -11.51 10.57 2.77
CA PRO A 505 -12.94 10.32 3.01
C PRO A 505 -13.50 9.21 2.12
N ALA A 506 -13.10 9.17 0.85
CA ALA A 506 -13.55 8.15 -0.09
C ALA A 506 -13.06 6.75 0.32
N TRP A 507 -11.79 6.62 0.69
CA TRP A 507 -11.21 5.39 1.22
C TRP A 507 -11.96 4.92 2.47
N ARG A 508 -12.13 5.80 3.45
CA ARG A 508 -12.81 5.47 4.72
C ARG A 508 -14.24 4.98 4.48
N ARG A 509 -15.00 5.70 3.66
CA ARG A 509 -16.42 5.41 3.43
C ARG A 509 -16.64 4.16 2.59
N PHE A 510 -15.90 4.01 1.49
CA PHE A 510 -16.22 2.98 0.48
C PHE A 510 -15.32 1.76 0.55
N VAL A 511 -14.04 1.92 0.86
CA VAL A 511 -13.06 0.81 0.82
C VAL A 511 -12.92 0.17 2.19
N LEU A 512 -12.61 0.97 3.22
CA LEU A 512 -12.41 0.47 4.57
C LEU A 512 -13.70 -0.14 5.14
N SER A 513 -14.85 0.51 4.95
CA SER A 513 -16.14 -0.05 5.39
C SER A 513 -16.41 -1.44 4.80
N LYS A 514 -16.06 -1.68 3.52
CA LYS A 514 -16.21 -3.00 2.89
C LYS A 514 -15.21 -4.00 3.46
N GLN A 515 -13.95 -3.61 3.64
CA GLN A 515 -12.94 -4.44 4.29
C GLN A 515 -13.40 -4.90 5.69
N LEU A 516 -13.90 -3.98 6.52
CA LEU A 516 -14.41 -4.26 7.87
C LEU A 516 -15.62 -5.19 7.82
N GLY A 517 -16.56 -4.96 6.89
CA GLY A 517 -17.71 -5.84 6.68
C GLY A 517 -17.31 -7.28 6.37
N TYR A 518 -16.37 -7.49 5.44
CA TYR A 518 -15.86 -8.83 5.13
C TYR A 518 -15.11 -9.47 6.30
N ALA A 519 -14.36 -8.70 7.09
CA ALA A 519 -13.71 -9.19 8.29
C ALA A 519 -14.74 -9.67 9.34
N ALA A 520 -15.80 -8.88 9.57
CA ALA A 520 -16.87 -9.22 10.51
C ALA A 520 -17.63 -10.50 10.08
N LEU A 521 -17.98 -10.62 8.79
CA LEU A 521 -18.62 -11.82 8.24
C LEU A 521 -17.77 -13.09 8.44
N ARG A 522 -16.45 -12.98 8.33
CA ARG A 522 -15.53 -14.11 8.54
C ARG A 522 -15.53 -14.56 10.00
N THR A 523 -15.43 -13.62 10.94
CA THR A 523 -15.48 -13.91 12.38
C THR A 523 -16.78 -14.62 12.72
N GLU A 524 -17.89 -14.14 12.16
CA GLU A 524 -19.20 -14.76 12.39
C GLU A 524 -19.32 -16.19 11.86
N ARG A 525 -18.85 -16.45 10.63
CA ARG A 525 -18.86 -17.81 10.06
C ARG A 525 -18.06 -18.79 10.92
N ARG A 526 -16.95 -18.34 11.51
CA ARG A 526 -16.17 -19.14 12.45
C ARG A 526 -16.97 -19.43 13.72
N SER A 527 -17.57 -18.42 14.34
CA SER A 527 -18.40 -18.59 15.53
C SER A 527 -19.55 -19.58 15.30
N LYS A 528 -20.24 -19.51 14.16
CA LYS A 528 -21.30 -20.47 13.82
C LYS A 528 -20.81 -21.91 13.70
N THR A 529 -19.62 -22.10 13.14
CA THR A 529 -19.03 -23.43 13.00
C THR A 529 -18.67 -24.03 14.35
N PHE A 530 -18.27 -23.20 15.32
CA PHE A 530 -18.05 -23.66 16.71
C PHE A 530 -19.35 -24.06 17.37
N LEU A 531 -20.38 -23.23 17.25
CA LEU A 531 -21.67 -23.51 17.87
C LEU A 531 -22.37 -24.76 17.31
N LEU A 532 -22.28 -25.00 16.00
CA LEU A 532 -22.82 -26.23 15.41
C LEU A 532 -22.08 -27.47 15.91
N LYS A 533 -20.74 -27.39 16.05
CA LYS A 533 -19.96 -28.49 16.63
C LYS A 533 -20.35 -28.77 18.07
N ASP A 534 -20.60 -27.74 18.87
CA ASP A 534 -21.05 -27.92 20.27
C ASP A 534 -22.46 -28.51 20.33
N GLN A 535 -23.37 -28.13 19.43
CA GLN A 535 -24.70 -28.74 19.35
C GLN A 535 -24.65 -30.23 18.99
N ASP A 536 -23.81 -30.61 18.02
CA ASP A 536 -23.64 -32.00 17.64
C ASP A 536 -23.06 -32.84 18.80
N VAL A 537 -22.18 -32.26 19.62
CA VAL A 537 -21.65 -32.91 20.83
C VAL A 537 -22.73 -33.08 21.90
N VAL A 538 -23.54 -32.04 22.15
CA VAL A 538 -24.62 -32.09 23.14
C VAL A 538 -25.74 -33.07 22.73
N MET A 539 -26.04 -33.16 21.42
CA MET A 539 -27.08 -34.06 20.91
C MET A 539 -26.61 -35.52 20.77
N ALA A 540 -25.30 -35.78 20.85
CA ALA A 540 -24.71 -37.11 20.77
C ALA A 540 -24.52 -37.81 22.14
N GLU A 541 -24.94 -37.20 23.25
CA GLU A 541 -25.01 -37.93 24.53
C GLU A 541 -26.06 -39.06 24.44
N PRO A 542 -25.66 -40.33 24.68
CA PRO A 542 -26.57 -41.46 24.55
C PRO A 542 -27.66 -41.38 25.62
N ARG A 543 -28.92 -41.37 25.18
CA ARG A 543 -30.11 -41.55 26.03
C ARG A 543 -30.19 -42.95 26.62
#